data_AF-A0A8J7PGD9-F1
#
_entry.id   AF-A0A8J7PGD9-F1
#
_cell.length_a   1.000
_cell.length_b   1.000
_cell.length_c   1.000
_cell.angle_alpha   90.00
_cell.angle_beta   90.00
_cell.angle_gamma   90.00
#
_symmetry.space_group_name_H-M   'P 1'
#
loop_
_entity.id
_entity.type
_entity.pdbx_description
1 polymer ?
#
loop_
_entity_poly.entity_id
_entity_poly.type
_entity_poly.pdbx_seq_one_letter_code
_entity_poly.pdbx_strand_id
1 'polypeptide(L)'
;MSPSRSQGTSILDPAQLDNSSMEAFSELTLRSDKDAQKSVVKRSGSHPEAESKVSGSSLSAKLASIKISKGTKLKVKICISIVLFASLFVFGKVDLRKALDVAMTANRGYLAGAVLLFLASTFLNAHRWQLLASAVGLNKSLLQLVQYCFVGLFFNLFLPSTVGGDFSRCYYLSKGTGKYVNAFYSVLADRTVGIAVLFAFASVGIIFGPGGGGLPLQLKLPIFAGTLAIFAVVPFMPVLTNKFLGPENWISRQFNNSCAQAYWNNKGLMATTILLSVIMQVVIVVCHVAIGMALGLNQIPLWYYFVFYPSVAVLGFITPSFNGIGIREWAYTYFLTMAGVDNAHALTYAIMWLGLTTLSSLVGGLVYLLGHFQKPREEGSFESETEVGFMQ
;
A
#
# COMPACT_ATOMS: atom_id res chain seq x y z
N MET A 1 -53.09 10.21 -71.92
CA MET A 1 -52.27 10.16 -70.69
C MET A 1 -52.86 11.18 -69.73
N SER A 2 -53.47 10.68 -68.66
CA SER A 2 -54.11 11.44 -67.57
C SER A 2 -53.06 11.87 -66.51
N PRO A 3 -53.41 12.46 -65.35
CA PRO A 3 -53.43 13.92 -65.14
C PRO A 3 -52.56 14.38 -63.94
N SER A 4 -52.21 15.66 -63.86
CA SER A 4 -51.63 16.26 -62.63
C SER A 4 -52.67 17.12 -61.91
N ARG A 5 -53.13 16.65 -60.74
CA ARG A 5 -54.03 17.36 -59.82
C ARG A 5 -53.21 17.98 -58.69
N SER A 6 -53.44 19.26 -58.43
CA SER A 6 -52.90 20.02 -57.31
C SER A 6 -53.87 20.08 -56.12
N GLN A 7 -53.28 20.23 -54.94
CA GLN A 7 -53.78 20.78 -53.67
C GLN A 7 -54.22 19.81 -52.56
N GLY A 8 -53.50 19.93 -51.44
CA GLY A 8 -54.09 20.12 -50.11
C GLY A 8 -53.96 18.96 -49.13
N THR A 9 -52.94 18.97 -48.28
CA THR A 9 -52.98 18.24 -47.00
C THR A 9 -52.33 19.03 -45.87
N SER A 10 -53.19 19.43 -44.93
CA SER A 10 -52.91 19.87 -43.56
C SER A 10 -52.19 18.77 -42.78
N ILE A 11 -51.07 19.10 -42.15
CA ILE A 11 -50.35 18.22 -41.22
C ILE A 11 -51.06 18.30 -39.86
N LEU A 12 -51.57 17.17 -39.39
CA LEU A 12 -52.01 16.97 -38.00
C LEU A 12 -50.91 16.28 -37.18
N ASP A 13 -50.90 16.69 -35.92
CA ASP A 13 -49.96 16.48 -34.82
C ASP A 13 -49.83 15.00 -34.33
N PRO A 14 -48.62 14.43 -34.19
CA PRO A 14 -48.43 13.08 -33.66
C PRO A 14 -48.23 13.13 -32.13
N ALA A 15 -49.29 13.44 -31.39
CA ALA A 15 -49.28 13.44 -29.93
C ALA A 15 -50.46 12.66 -29.35
N GLN A 16 -50.85 11.51 -29.92
CA GLN A 16 -51.70 10.51 -29.25
C GLN A 16 -51.47 9.10 -29.80
N LEU A 17 -50.58 8.33 -29.16
CA LEU A 17 -50.60 6.87 -29.18
C LEU A 17 -50.31 6.34 -27.77
N ASP A 18 -51.24 5.50 -27.32
CA ASP A 18 -51.47 5.00 -25.96
C ASP A 18 -50.44 3.96 -25.49
N ASN A 19 -49.99 4.09 -24.24
CA ASN A 19 -49.04 3.21 -23.56
C ASN A 19 -49.53 1.75 -23.43
N SER A 20 -50.82 1.46 -23.58
CA SER A 20 -51.34 0.08 -23.52
C SER A 20 -50.92 -0.80 -24.71
N SER A 21 -50.51 -0.18 -25.83
CA SER A 21 -50.14 -0.89 -27.07
C SER A 21 -48.70 -1.42 -27.07
N MET A 22 -47.81 -0.84 -26.24
CA MET A 22 -46.39 -1.23 -26.17
C MET A 22 -46.13 -2.41 -25.22
N GLU A 23 -46.95 -2.58 -24.17
CA GLU A 23 -46.80 -3.70 -23.24
C GLU A 23 -47.26 -5.04 -23.87
N ALA A 24 -48.28 -5.03 -24.73
CA ALA A 24 -48.73 -6.22 -25.45
C ALA A 24 -47.68 -6.75 -26.45
N PHE A 25 -46.85 -5.88 -27.03
CA PHE A 25 -45.78 -6.28 -27.96
C PHE A 25 -44.53 -6.84 -27.24
N SER A 26 -44.30 -6.42 -26.00
CA SER A 26 -43.22 -6.91 -25.13
C SER A 26 -43.49 -8.33 -24.61
N GLU A 27 -44.74 -8.65 -24.24
CA GLU A 27 -45.08 -10.00 -23.78
C GLU A 27 -45.08 -11.07 -24.89
N LEU A 28 -45.45 -10.70 -26.13
CA LEU A 28 -45.49 -11.64 -27.26
C LEU A 28 -44.08 -12.02 -27.75
N THR A 29 -43.10 -11.13 -27.63
CA THR A 29 -41.71 -11.40 -28.03
C THR A 29 -40.94 -12.23 -26.99
N LEU A 30 -41.25 -12.10 -25.70
CA LEU A 30 -40.63 -12.91 -24.64
C LEU A 30 -41.13 -14.35 -24.55
N ARG A 31 -42.31 -14.65 -25.12
CA ARG A 31 -42.90 -16.00 -25.09
C ARG A 31 -42.42 -16.89 -26.25
N SER A 32 -42.10 -16.30 -27.41
CA SER A 32 -41.59 -17.04 -28.58
C SER A 32 -40.17 -17.60 -28.38
N ASP A 33 -39.34 -16.98 -27.55
CA ASP A 33 -37.93 -17.36 -27.39
C ASP A 33 -37.75 -18.54 -26.41
N LYS A 34 -38.66 -18.68 -25.43
CA LYS A 34 -38.63 -19.78 -24.44
C LYS A 34 -39.07 -21.13 -25.01
N ASP A 35 -39.92 -21.14 -26.05
CA ASP A 35 -40.36 -22.37 -26.71
C ASP A 35 -39.38 -22.82 -27.81
N ALA A 36 -38.60 -21.91 -28.40
CA ALA A 36 -37.52 -22.22 -29.33
C ALA A 36 -36.30 -22.86 -28.63
N GLN A 37 -36.02 -22.50 -27.37
CA GLN A 37 -34.87 -23.03 -26.63
C GLN A 37 -35.10 -24.42 -26.01
N LYS A 38 -36.36 -24.86 -25.86
CA LYS A 38 -36.71 -26.18 -25.31
C LYS A 38 -36.77 -27.30 -26.37
N SER A 39 -36.79 -26.98 -27.67
CA SER A 39 -36.89 -27.98 -28.75
C SER A 39 -35.54 -28.45 -29.30
N VAL A 40 -34.42 -27.79 -28.97
CA VAL A 40 -33.08 -28.14 -29.47
C VAL A 40 -32.33 -29.16 -28.59
N VAL A 41 -32.78 -29.42 -27.36
CA VAL A 41 -32.09 -30.31 -26.41
C VAL A 41 -32.49 -31.80 -26.56
N LYS A 42 -33.27 -32.17 -27.58
CA LYS A 42 -33.79 -33.54 -27.68
C LYS A 42 -33.74 -34.11 -29.10
N ARG A 43 -32.55 -34.24 -29.68
CA ARG A 43 -32.23 -35.21 -30.76
C ARG A 43 -30.75 -35.17 -31.12
N SER A 44 -29.99 -36.13 -30.60
CA SER A 44 -28.98 -36.89 -31.35
C SER A 44 -28.15 -37.70 -30.35
N GLY A 45 -28.36 -39.01 -30.35
CA GLY A 45 -27.39 -39.96 -29.82
C GLY A 45 -26.93 -40.85 -30.97
N SER A 46 -25.64 -41.08 -31.11
CA SER A 46 -25.05 -42.41 -31.31
C SER A 46 -23.53 -42.35 -31.51
N HIS A 47 -22.84 -43.11 -30.64
CA HIS A 47 -21.56 -43.81 -30.82
C HIS A 47 -20.20 -43.09 -30.69
N PRO A 48 -19.16 -43.83 -30.24
CA PRO A 48 -18.24 -43.38 -29.21
C PRO A 48 -16.78 -43.33 -29.70
N GLU A 49 -16.09 -42.24 -29.40
CA GLU A 49 -14.63 -42.23 -29.50
C GLU A 49 -14.03 -41.81 -28.16
N ALA A 50 -13.19 -42.71 -27.66
CA ALA A 50 -12.41 -42.56 -26.46
C ALA A 50 -11.32 -41.51 -26.68
N GLU A 51 -11.44 -40.36 -26.01
CA GLU A 51 -10.30 -39.49 -25.76
C GLU A 51 -10.17 -39.17 -24.27
N SER A 52 -9.15 -39.79 -23.67
CA SER A 52 -8.63 -39.47 -22.35
C SER A 52 -8.04 -38.05 -22.34
N LYS A 53 -8.85 -37.05 -21.97
CA LYS A 53 -8.39 -35.68 -21.68
C LYS A 53 -9.12 -35.09 -20.49
N VAL A 54 -8.76 -35.53 -19.28
CA VAL A 54 -9.14 -34.83 -18.04
C VAL A 54 -7.98 -34.91 -17.06
N SER A 55 -7.33 -33.77 -16.76
CA SER A 55 -6.94 -33.40 -15.38
C SER A 55 -6.29 -32.00 -15.26
N GLY A 56 -5.82 -31.37 -16.35
CA GLY A 56 -5.05 -30.12 -16.25
C GLY A 56 -5.86 -28.80 -16.17
N SER A 57 -6.99 -28.70 -16.89
CA SER A 57 -7.73 -27.43 -17.05
C SER A 57 -8.77 -27.16 -15.96
N SER A 58 -9.22 -28.20 -15.24
CA SER A 58 -10.23 -28.06 -14.19
C SER A 58 -9.64 -27.54 -12.88
N LEU A 59 -8.34 -27.77 -12.62
CA LEU A 59 -7.68 -27.32 -11.41
C LEU A 59 -7.38 -25.81 -11.43
N SER A 60 -6.90 -25.29 -12.56
CA SER A 60 -6.61 -23.85 -12.72
C SER A 60 -7.89 -23.00 -12.68
N ALA A 61 -8.98 -23.49 -13.30
CA ALA A 61 -10.30 -22.85 -13.25
C ALA A 61 -10.95 -22.94 -11.86
N LYS A 62 -10.74 -24.05 -11.13
CA LYS A 62 -11.19 -24.19 -9.73
C LYS A 62 -10.38 -23.31 -8.78
N LEU A 63 -9.08 -23.14 -8.99
CA LEU A 63 -8.23 -22.24 -8.19
C LEU A 63 -8.57 -20.76 -8.42
N ALA A 64 -8.92 -20.38 -9.65
CA ALA A 64 -9.30 -19.01 -10.01
C ALA A 64 -10.67 -18.57 -9.44
N SER A 65 -11.55 -19.52 -9.12
CA SER A 65 -12.90 -19.23 -8.58
C SER A 65 -12.98 -19.21 -7.05
N ILE A 66 -11.87 -19.47 -6.34
CA ILE A 66 -11.83 -19.36 -4.87
C ILE A 66 -11.85 -17.89 -4.47
N LYS A 67 -13.04 -17.34 -4.24
CA LYS A 67 -13.23 -16.06 -3.54
C LYS A 67 -12.80 -16.24 -2.07
N ILE A 68 -11.51 -16.04 -1.80
CA ILE A 68 -10.97 -16.07 -0.44
C ILE A 68 -11.58 -14.89 0.34
N SER A 69 -12.35 -15.19 1.39
CA SER A 69 -12.94 -14.15 2.27
C SER A 69 -11.84 -13.26 2.88
N LYS A 70 -12.17 -12.01 3.21
CA LYS A 70 -11.23 -11.08 3.88
C LYS A 70 -10.64 -11.69 5.16
N GLY A 71 -11.44 -12.44 5.92
CA GLY A 71 -11.01 -13.15 7.13
C GLY A 71 -10.06 -14.31 6.84
N THR A 72 -10.26 -15.03 5.74
CA THR A 72 -9.36 -16.13 5.34
C THR A 72 -8.01 -15.59 4.85
N LYS A 73 -7.98 -14.47 4.11
CA LYS A 73 -6.71 -13.79 3.73
C LYS A 73 -5.94 -13.31 4.96
N LEU A 74 -6.64 -12.80 5.98
CA LEU A 74 -6.04 -12.39 7.24
C LEU A 74 -5.45 -13.57 8.01
N LYS A 75 -6.22 -14.65 8.18
CA LYS A 75 -5.75 -15.88 8.84
C LYS A 75 -4.53 -16.47 8.13
N VAL A 76 -4.53 -16.51 6.80
CA VAL A 76 -3.38 -16.98 6.01
C VAL A 76 -2.15 -16.09 6.25
N LYS A 77 -2.28 -14.77 6.27
CA LYS A 77 -1.16 -13.85 6.57
C LYS A 77 -0.64 -14.03 8.00
N ILE A 78 -1.52 -14.22 8.98
CA ILE A 78 -1.16 -14.50 10.37
C ILE A 78 -0.38 -15.81 10.43
N CYS A 79 -0.91 -16.89 9.85
CA CYS A 79 -0.24 -18.18 9.80
C CYS A 79 1.10 -18.10 9.09
N ILE A 80 1.22 -17.41 7.96
CA ILE A 80 2.50 -17.24 7.26
C ILE A 80 3.50 -16.46 8.13
N SER A 81 3.08 -15.37 8.77
CA SER A 81 3.97 -14.57 9.63
C SER A 81 4.43 -15.38 10.85
N ILE A 82 3.52 -16.12 11.50
CA ILE A 82 3.83 -17.00 12.63
C ILE A 82 4.73 -18.16 12.19
N VAL A 83 4.47 -18.78 11.03
CA VAL A 83 5.28 -19.88 10.51
C VAL A 83 6.67 -19.41 10.11
N LEU A 84 6.82 -18.22 9.51
CA LEU A 84 8.13 -17.65 9.17
C LEU A 84 8.91 -17.18 10.41
N PHE A 85 8.21 -16.65 11.41
CA PHE A 85 8.83 -16.31 12.68
C PHE A 85 9.21 -17.58 13.45
N ALA A 86 8.33 -18.60 13.50
CA ALA A 86 8.60 -19.89 14.13
C ALA A 86 9.67 -20.68 13.38
N SER A 87 9.78 -20.55 12.06
CA SER A 87 10.81 -21.23 11.27
C SER A 87 12.21 -20.72 11.61
N LEU A 88 12.36 -19.48 12.06
CA LEU A 88 13.64 -19.01 12.63
C LEU A 88 14.06 -19.81 13.85
N PHE A 89 13.11 -20.21 14.71
CA PHE A 89 13.39 -21.02 15.89
C PHE A 89 13.60 -22.49 15.54
N VAL A 90 12.84 -23.03 14.59
CA VAL A 90 12.91 -24.44 14.21
C VAL A 90 14.13 -24.76 13.33
N PHE A 91 14.48 -23.87 12.40
CA PHE A 91 15.57 -24.11 11.44
C PHE A 91 16.87 -23.35 11.78
N GLY A 92 16.83 -22.31 12.62
CA GLY A 92 17.99 -21.45 12.88
C GLY A 92 19.00 -21.96 13.91
N LYS A 93 18.75 -23.09 14.60
CA LYS A 93 19.54 -23.52 15.79
C LYS A 93 19.79 -22.34 16.76
N VAL A 94 18.78 -21.49 16.91
CA VAL A 94 18.88 -20.24 17.64
C VAL A 94 18.75 -20.52 19.13
N ASP A 95 19.77 -20.12 19.90
CA ASP A 95 19.75 -20.17 21.35
C ASP A 95 19.31 -18.82 21.92
N LEU A 96 18.04 -18.73 22.33
CA LEU A 96 17.44 -17.49 22.85
C LEU A 96 18.17 -16.98 24.09
N ARG A 97 18.78 -17.88 24.88
CA ARG A 97 19.53 -17.51 26.07
C ARG A 97 20.81 -16.75 25.68
N LYS A 98 21.53 -17.23 24.68
CA LYS A 98 22.71 -16.53 24.14
C LYS A 98 22.34 -15.18 23.53
N ALA A 99 21.21 -15.11 22.82
CA ALA A 99 20.74 -13.84 22.26
C ALA A 99 20.43 -12.81 23.36
N LEU A 100 19.86 -13.26 24.49
CA LEU A 100 19.59 -12.43 25.66
C LEU A 100 20.87 -12.02 26.39
N ASP A 101 21.85 -12.90 26.51
CA ASP A 101 23.17 -12.57 27.10
C ASP A 101 23.89 -11.49 26.26
N VAL A 102 23.87 -11.61 24.93
CA VAL A 102 24.39 -10.59 24.01
C VAL A 102 23.60 -9.28 24.12
N ALA A 103 22.28 -9.34 24.28
CA ALA A 103 21.45 -8.16 24.48
C ALA A 103 21.80 -7.39 25.76
N MET A 104 22.13 -8.12 26.84
CA MET A 104 22.47 -7.53 28.14
C MET A 104 23.86 -6.87 28.16
N THR A 105 24.76 -7.31 27.28
CA THR A 105 26.11 -6.73 27.14
C THR A 105 26.16 -5.57 26.14
N ALA A 106 25.04 -5.27 25.46
CA ALA A 106 24.97 -4.20 24.48
C ALA A 106 25.25 -2.82 25.09
N ASN A 107 26.03 -2.01 24.39
CA ASN A 107 26.36 -0.66 24.84
C ASN A 107 25.13 0.26 24.78
N ARG A 108 24.69 0.69 25.96
CA ARG A 108 23.47 1.51 26.16
C ARG A 108 23.54 2.87 25.50
N GLY A 109 24.73 3.46 25.35
CA GLY A 109 24.91 4.77 24.72
C GLY A 109 24.56 4.74 23.23
N TYR A 110 25.05 3.73 22.51
CA TYR A 110 24.71 3.54 21.10
C TYR A 110 23.23 3.20 20.90
N LEU A 111 22.62 2.40 21.79
CA LEU A 111 21.19 2.11 21.73
C LEU A 111 20.34 3.36 21.98
N ALA A 112 20.68 4.17 22.98
CA ALA A 112 20.00 5.44 23.23
C ALA A 112 20.13 6.39 22.03
N GLY A 113 21.33 6.47 21.44
CA GLY A 113 21.57 7.22 20.20
C GLY A 113 20.70 6.72 19.04
N ALA A 114 20.58 5.41 18.85
CA ALA A 114 19.73 4.82 17.81
C ALA A 114 18.25 5.18 18.01
N VAL A 115 17.75 5.12 19.25
CA VAL A 115 16.36 5.51 19.59
C VAL A 115 16.15 7.00 19.30
N LEU A 116 17.03 7.87 19.76
CA LEU A 116 16.93 9.31 19.52
C LEU A 116 16.97 9.66 18.02
N LEU A 117 17.85 9.03 17.26
CA LEU A 117 17.92 9.19 15.81
C LEU A 117 16.65 8.71 15.11
N PHE A 118 16.08 7.59 15.55
CA PHE A 118 14.82 7.09 14.99
C PHE A 118 13.65 8.02 15.30
N LEU A 119 13.56 8.53 16.53
CA LEU A 119 12.56 9.54 16.90
C LEU A 119 12.75 10.81 16.07
N ALA A 120 14.00 11.32 15.94
CA ALA A 120 14.32 12.48 15.10
C ALA A 120 13.94 12.24 13.62
N SER A 121 14.13 11.03 13.10
CA SER A 121 13.70 10.67 11.75
C SER A 121 12.18 10.80 11.55
N THR A 122 11.39 10.62 12.62
CA THR A 122 9.94 10.80 12.58
C THR A 122 9.56 12.27 12.38
N PHE A 123 10.32 13.21 12.97
CA PHE A 123 10.14 14.64 12.72
C PHE A 123 10.47 15.00 11.27
N LEU A 124 11.56 14.43 10.73
CA LEU A 124 11.93 14.63 9.33
C LEU A 124 10.86 14.08 8.38
N ASN A 125 10.28 12.92 8.71
CA ASN A 125 9.15 12.35 7.97
C ASN A 125 7.94 13.28 7.98
N ALA A 126 7.59 13.81 9.16
CA ALA A 126 6.45 14.69 9.32
C ALA A 126 6.64 16.01 8.55
N HIS A 127 7.86 16.56 8.55
CA HIS A 127 8.19 17.75 7.77
C HIS A 127 8.08 17.49 6.26
N ARG A 128 8.64 16.38 5.77
CA ARG A 128 8.48 15.97 4.37
C ARG A 128 7.00 15.82 3.99
N TRP A 129 6.22 15.17 4.84
CA TRP A 129 4.79 15.01 4.62
C TRP A 129 4.03 16.34 4.70
N GLN A 130 4.46 17.28 5.53
CA GLN A 130 3.90 18.63 5.62
C GLN A 130 3.97 19.37 4.27
N LEU A 131 5.11 19.28 3.58
CA LEU A 131 5.28 19.89 2.26
C LEU A 131 4.28 19.30 1.26
N LEU A 132 4.09 17.98 1.27
CA LEU A 132 3.14 17.29 0.39
C LEU A 132 1.68 17.62 0.75
N ALA A 133 1.33 17.64 2.03
CA ALA A 133 -0.02 18.00 2.49
C ALA A 133 -0.37 19.46 2.16
N SER A 134 0.58 20.39 2.32
CA SER A 134 0.38 21.80 2.01
C SER A 134 0.13 22.02 0.51
N ALA A 135 0.78 21.24 -0.36
CA ALA A 135 0.58 21.30 -1.81
C ALA A 135 -0.84 20.92 -2.27
N VAL A 136 -1.57 20.16 -1.46
CA VAL A 136 -2.99 19.82 -1.70
C VAL A 136 -3.95 20.63 -0.82
N GLY A 137 -3.48 21.76 -0.27
CA GLY A 137 -4.29 22.69 0.50
C GLY A 137 -4.66 22.20 1.90
N LEU A 138 -3.85 21.32 2.49
CA LEU A 138 -3.99 20.83 3.86
C LEU A 138 -2.83 21.33 4.72
N ASN A 139 -3.00 22.55 5.23
CA ASN A 139 -2.01 23.20 6.08
C ASN A 139 -2.25 22.81 7.55
N LYS A 140 -1.35 22.03 8.12
CA LYS A 140 -1.29 21.70 9.55
C LYS A 140 0.08 22.08 10.11
N SER A 141 0.14 22.35 11.41
CA SER A 141 1.42 22.61 12.05
C SER A 141 2.29 21.35 12.05
N LEU A 142 3.61 21.51 12.04
CA LEU A 142 4.54 20.38 12.03
C LEU A 142 4.28 19.45 13.22
N LEU A 143 4.02 20.02 14.40
CA LEU A 143 3.75 19.25 15.61
C LEU A 143 2.51 18.36 15.48
N GLN A 144 1.42 18.86 14.87
CA GLN A 144 0.23 18.05 14.61
C GLN A 144 0.55 16.87 13.69
N LEU A 145 1.34 17.10 12.62
CA LEU A 145 1.72 16.05 11.69
C LEU A 145 2.67 15.03 12.34
N VAL A 146 3.57 15.47 13.21
CA VAL A 146 4.41 14.58 14.03
C VAL A 146 3.54 13.68 14.90
N GLN A 147 2.55 14.25 15.58
CA GLN A 147 1.59 13.46 16.37
C GLN A 147 0.87 12.43 15.49
N TYR A 148 0.38 12.82 14.31
CA TYR A 148 -0.28 11.89 13.38
C TYR A 148 0.66 10.79 12.87
N CYS A 149 1.94 11.10 12.64
CA CYS A 149 2.95 10.11 12.28
C CYS A 149 3.18 9.10 13.43
N PHE A 150 3.30 9.57 14.66
CA PHE A 150 3.45 8.71 15.84
C PHE A 150 2.23 7.81 16.07
N VAL A 151 1.02 8.37 15.99
CA VAL A 151 -0.22 7.59 16.05
C VAL A 151 -0.25 6.54 14.92
N GLY A 152 0.19 6.91 13.72
CA GLY A 152 0.34 5.97 12.61
C GLY A 152 1.34 4.83 12.89
N LEU A 153 2.48 5.12 13.53
CA LEU A 153 3.43 4.09 13.97
C LEU A 153 2.82 3.11 14.97
N PHE A 154 1.99 3.60 15.90
CA PHE A 154 1.26 2.77 16.84
C PHE A 154 0.26 1.83 16.14
N PHE A 155 -0.58 2.36 15.25
CA PHE A 155 -1.54 1.53 14.51
C PHE A 155 -0.88 0.50 13.60
N ASN A 156 0.31 0.80 13.05
CA ASN A 156 1.09 -0.16 12.25
C ASN A 156 1.61 -1.36 13.06
N LEU A 157 1.63 -1.29 14.40
CA LEU A 157 2.04 -2.42 15.24
C LEU A 157 0.98 -3.52 15.29
N PHE A 158 -0.31 -3.14 15.29
CA PHE A 158 -1.42 -4.07 15.48
C PHE A 158 -2.15 -4.41 14.17
N LEU A 159 -2.03 -3.58 13.14
CA LEU A 159 -2.76 -3.78 11.90
C LEU A 159 -1.97 -4.63 10.90
N PRO A 160 -2.62 -5.65 10.29
CA PRO A 160 -2.04 -6.40 9.19
C PRO A 160 -1.82 -5.45 8.03
N SER A 161 -0.56 -5.24 7.65
CA SER A 161 -0.06 -4.26 6.67
C SER A 161 0.11 -2.82 7.19
N THR A 162 1.10 -2.13 6.61
CA THR A 162 1.42 -0.71 6.84
C THR A 162 0.29 0.27 6.49
N VAL A 163 -0.79 -0.25 5.89
CA VAL A 163 -1.96 0.53 5.46
C VAL A 163 -2.74 1.07 6.67
N GLY A 164 -2.70 0.37 7.81
CA GLY A 164 -3.43 0.79 9.02
C GLY A 164 -3.00 2.15 9.57
N GLY A 165 -1.70 2.37 9.70
CA GLY A 165 -1.14 3.65 10.13
C GLY A 165 -1.39 4.78 9.12
N ASP A 166 -1.40 4.46 7.82
CA ASP A 166 -1.72 5.45 6.78
C ASP A 166 -3.18 5.90 6.82
N PHE A 167 -4.10 4.97 7.07
CA PHE A 167 -5.51 5.33 7.28
C PHE A 167 -5.66 6.30 8.46
N SER A 168 -4.94 6.07 9.56
CA SER A 168 -4.97 7.01 10.69
C SER A 168 -4.46 8.39 10.30
N ARG A 169 -3.36 8.48 9.53
CA ARG A 169 -2.81 9.73 9.02
C ARG A 169 -3.81 10.46 8.11
N CYS A 170 -4.44 9.74 7.17
CA CYS A 170 -5.48 10.29 6.31
C CYS A 170 -6.69 10.82 7.10
N TYR A 171 -7.17 10.02 8.06
CA TYR A 171 -8.29 10.38 8.91
C TYR A 171 -8.02 11.64 9.73
N TYR A 172 -6.90 11.70 10.44
CA TYR A 172 -6.56 12.86 11.27
C TYR A 172 -6.24 14.11 10.45
N LEU A 173 -5.59 13.96 9.30
CA LEU A 173 -5.27 15.09 8.43
C LEU A 173 -6.53 15.72 7.83
N SER A 174 -7.51 14.89 7.43
CA SER A 174 -8.77 15.35 6.84
C SER A 174 -9.80 15.82 7.86
N LYS A 175 -9.62 15.49 9.13
CA LYS A 175 -10.54 15.85 10.22
C LYS A 175 -10.75 17.36 10.31
N GLY A 176 -12.03 17.75 10.28
CA GLY A 176 -12.46 19.16 10.32
C GLY A 176 -12.24 19.94 9.01
N THR A 177 -11.88 19.27 7.91
CA THR A 177 -11.66 19.93 6.60
C THR A 177 -12.60 19.43 5.49
N GLY A 178 -13.21 18.25 5.65
CA GLY A 178 -13.99 17.58 4.59
C GLY A 178 -13.16 17.07 3.40
N LYS A 179 -11.85 17.34 3.35
CA LYS A 179 -10.97 17.05 2.21
C LYS A 179 -10.27 15.69 2.34
N TYR A 180 -11.05 14.61 2.51
CA TYR A 180 -10.51 13.25 2.68
C TYR A 180 -9.66 12.79 1.48
N VAL A 181 -10.11 13.11 0.26
CA VAL A 181 -9.39 12.75 -0.98
C VAL A 181 -8.00 13.41 -1.02
N ASN A 182 -7.89 14.69 -0.64
CA ASN A 182 -6.61 15.39 -0.59
C ASN A 182 -5.67 14.77 0.46
N ALA A 183 -6.20 14.41 1.63
CA ALA A 183 -5.41 13.75 2.67
C ALA A 183 -4.89 12.40 2.18
N PHE A 184 -5.74 11.61 1.51
CA PHE A 184 -5.35 10.34 0.89
C PHE A 184 -4.22 10.53 -0.12
N TYR A 185 -4.34 11.49 -1.06
CA TYR A 185 -3.29 11.76 -2.03
C TYR A 185 -1.99 12.25 -1.40
N SER A 186 -2.05 13.02 -0.30
CA SER A 186 -0.85 13.43 0.43
C SER A 186 -0.10 12.26 1.04
N VAL A 187 -0.82 11.31 1.65
CA VAL A 187 -0.23 10.11 2.26
C VAL A 187 0.26 9.15 1.17
N LEU A 188 -0.48 9.02 0.06
CA LEU A 188 -0.06 8.22 -1.08
C LEU A 188 1.24 8.77 -1.69
N ALA A 189 1.31 10.08 -1.96
CA ALA A 189 2.52 10.72 -2.47
C ALA A 189 3.70 10.54 -1.49
N ASP A 190 3.45 10.73 -0.19
CA ASP A 190 4.43 10.53 0.87
C ASP A 190 5.01 9.10 0.85
N ARG A 191 4.14 8.09 0.70
CA ARG A 191 4.54 6.69 0.57
C ARG A 191 5.31 6.43 -0.71
N THR A 192 4.81 6.90 -1.85
CA THR A 192 5.44 6.69 -3.15
C THR A 192 6.85 7.26 -3.19
N VAL A 193 7.06 8.48 -2.68
CA VAL A 193 8.40 9.08 -2.61
C VAL A 193 9.31 8.26 -1.69
N GLY A 194 8.82 7.87 -0.51
CA GLY A 194 9.61 7.05 0.43
C GLY A 194 10.04 5.69 -0.15
N ILE A 195 9.12 5.00 -0.83
CA ILE A 195 9.37 3.71 -1.48
C ILE A 195 10.28 3.88 -2.70
N ALA A 196 10.04 4.89 -3.54
CA ALA A 196 10.89 5.17 -4.70
C ALA A 196 12.34 5.39 -4.28
N VAL A 197 12.56 6.22 -3.27
CA VAL A 197 13.91 6.47 -2.73
C VAL A 197 14.47 5.21 -2.08
N LEU A 198 13.68 4.43 -1.33
CA LEU A 198 14.15 3.16 -0.75
C LEU A 198 14.67 2.18 -1.82
N PHE A 199 13.91 1.99 -2.90
CA PHE A 199 14.28 1.12 -4.01
C PHE A 199 15.52 1.63 -4.76
N ALA A 200 15.60 2.94 -5.02
CA ALA A 200 16.79 3.56 -5.59
C ALA A 200 18.01 3.36 -4.68
N PHE A 201 17.85 3.57 -3.38
CA PHE A 201 18.92 3.43 -2.39
C PHE A 201 19.42 1.99 -2.30
N ALA A 202 18.52 1.00 -2.32
CA ALA A 202 18.88 -0.41 -2.41
C ALA A 202 19.62 -0.73 -3.72
N SER A 203 19.15 -0.22 -4.85
CA SER A 203 19.79 -0.43 -6.15
C SER A 203 21.20 0.16 -6.20
N VAL A 204 21.37 1.40 -5.74
CA VAL A 204 22.68 2.06 -5.65
C VAL A 204 23.61 1.28 -4.72
N GLY A 205 23.12 0.83 -3.55
CA GLY A 205 23.88 -0.01 -2.64
C GLY A 205 24.36 -1.32 -3.31
N ILE A 206 23.50 -2.00 -4.07
CA ILE A 206 23.87 -3.25 -4.75
C ILE A 206 24.86 -3.00 -5.91
N ILE A 207 24.73 -1.90 -6.66
CA ILE A 207 25.58 -1.60 -7.82
C ILE A 207 26.98 -1.17 -7.37
N PHE A 208 27.07 -0.29 -6.38
CA PHE A 208 28.33 0.34 -5.98
C PHE A 208 28.97 -0.28 -4.72
N GLY A 209 28.21 -1.08 -3.96
CA GLY A 209 28.71 -1.76 -2.78
C GLY A 209 29.66 -2.92 -3.15
N PRO A 210 30.87 -3.00 -2.57
CA PRO A 210 31.83 -4.07 -2.85
C PRO A 210 31.26 -5.50 -2.75
N GLY A 211 30.31 -5.73 -1.82
CA GLY A 211 29.63 -7.01 -1.64
C GLY A 211 28.35 -7.20 -2.47
N GLY A 212 27.88 -6.16 -3.18
CA GLY A 212 26.63 -6.22 -3.94
C GLY A 212 26.68 -7.25 -5.07
N GLY A 213 27.85 -7.45 -5.69
CA GLY A 213 28.10 -8.49 -6.68
C GLY A 213 27.84 -9.92 -6.17
N GLY A 214 28.09 -10.20 -4.89
CA GLY A 214 27.90 -11.51 -4.28
C GLY A 214 26.44 -11.87 -3.96
N LEU A 215 25.51 -10.92 -4.04
CA LEU A 215 24.11 -11.19 -3.72
C LEU A 215 23.44 -12.06 -4.80
N PRO A 216 22.55 -13.00 -4.39
CA PRO A 216 21.85 -13.87 -5.31
C PRO A 216 20.99 -13.07 -6.30
N LEU A 217 20.92 -13.51 -7.55
CA LEU A 217 20.18 -12.83 -8.62
C LEU A 217 18.68 -12.68 -8.27
N GLN A 218 18.13 -13.65 -7.54
CA GLN A 218 16.74 -13.67 -7.08
C GLN A 218 16.40 -12.48 -6.17
N LEU A 219 17.41 -11.91 -5.49
CA LEU A 219 17.24 -10.72 -4.66
C LEU A 219 17.45 -9.44 -5.48
N LYS A 220 18.44 -9.43 -6.38
CA LYS A 220 18.78 -8.25 -7.20
C LYS A 220 17.67 -7.89 -8.18
N LEU A 221 17.15 -8.89 -8.90
CA LEU A 221 16.24 -8.66 -10.02
C LEU A 221 14.93 -7.96 -9.60
N PRO A 222 14.24 -8.35 -8.52
CA PRO A 222 13.04 -7.62 -8.06
C PRO A 222 13.34 -6.18 -7.60
N ILE A 223 14.50 -5.93 -6.99
CA ILE A 223 14.90 -4.59 -6.55
C ILE A 223 15.15 -3.69 -7.76
N PHE A 224 15.92 -4.15 -8.75
CA PHE A 224 16.16 -3.38 -9.97
C PHE A 224 14.90 -3.20 -10.81
N ALA A 225 14.12 -4.26 -11.00
CA ALA A 225 12.85 -4.19 -11.73
C ALA A 225 11.85 -3.25 -11.05
N GLY A 226 11.73 -3.31 -9.71
CA GLY A 226 10.89 -2.42 -8.93
C GLY A 226 11.35 -0.96 -9.02
N THR A 227 12.66 -0.71 -8.95
CA THR A 227 13.23 0.62 -9.15
C THR A 227 12.89 1.15 -10.53
N LEU A 228 13.17 0.38 -11.58
CA LEU A 228 12.87 0.77 -12.96
C LEU A 228 11.37 1.04 -13.14
N ALA A 229 10.50 0.15 -12.63
CA ALA A 229 9.06 0.31 -12.73
C ALA A 229 8.57 1.59 -12.04
N ILE A 230 9.03 1.89 -10.82
CA ILE A 230 8.61 3.09 -10.09
C ILE A 230 9.04 4.35 -10.83
N PHE A 231 10.29 4.44 -11.27
CA PHE A 231 10.81 5.63 -11.95
C PHE A 231 10.33 5.78 -13.40
N ALA A 232 9.97 4.68 -14.08
CA ALA A 232 9.41 4.71 -15.43
C ALA A 232 7.89 4.96 -15.44
N VAL A 233 7.16 4.58 -14.38
CA VAL A 233 5.69 4.69 -14.35
C VAL A 233 5.23 5.93 -13.60
N VAL A 234 5.69 6.15 -12.36
CA VAL A 234 5.12 7.19 -11.47
C VAL A 234 5.26 8.60 -12.05
N PRO A 235 6.44 9.06 -12.53
CA PRO A 235 6.57 10.41 -13.08
C PRO A 235 5.76 10.64 -14.35
N PHE A 236 5.50 9.58 -15.13
CA PHE A 236 4.79 9.66 -16.41
C PHE A 236 3.33 9.23 -16.31
N MET A 237 2.86 8.93 -15.11
CA MET A 237 1.58 8.29 -14.93
C MET A 237 0.38 9.09 -15.48
N PRO A 238 0.31 10.43 -15.33
CA PRO A 238 -0.76 11.23 -15.94
C PRO A 238 -0.83 11.09 -17.48
N VAL A 239 0.35 11.01 -18.13
CA VAL A 239 0.48 10.81 -19.59
C VAL A 239 0.13 9.38 -19.98
N LEU A 240 0.64 8.40 -19.25
CA LEU A 240 0.40 6.97 -19.50
C LEU A 240 -1.09 6.63 -19.36
N THR A 241 -1.77 7.12 -18.31
CA THR A 241 -3.20 6.85 -18.13
C THR A 241 -4.04 7.49 -19.24
N ASN A 242 -3.72 8.73 -19.64
CA ASN A 242 -4.41 9.38 -20.76
C ASN A 242 -4.20 8.62 -22.08
N LYS A 243 -2.98 8.16 -22.36
CA LYS A 243 -2.66 7.46 -23.61
C LYS A 243 -3.28 6.07 -23.70
N PHE A 244 -3.25 5.28 -22.61
CA PHE A 244 -3.67 3.87 -22.63
C PHE A 244 -5.12 3.65 -22.20
N LEU A 245 -5.66 4.50 -21.32
CA LEU A 245 -7.03 4.34 -20.80
C LEU A 245 -8.00 5.39 -21.36
N GLY A 246 -7.49 6.41 -22.05
CA GLY A 246 -8.27 7.54 -22.54
C GLY A 246 -8.50 8.61 -21.45
N PRO A 247 -8.72 9.89 -21.85
CA PRO A 247 -8.91 11.01 -20.92
C PRO A 247 -10.25 10.94 -20.15
N GLU A 248 -11.25 10.29 -20.74
CA GLU A 248 -12.59 10.08 -20.17
C GLU A 248 -12.58 9.09 -18.98
N ASN A 249 -11.59 8.20 -18.91
CA ASN A 249 -11.57 7.13 -17.91
C ASN A 249 -11.36 7.67 -16.49
N TRP A 250 -12.03 7.05 -15.51
CA TRP A 250 -12.01 7.49 -14.12
C TRP A 250 -10.61 7.54 -13.51
N ILE A 251 -9.73 6.60 -13.86
CA ILE A 251 -8.33 6.56 -13.39
C ILE A 251 -7.56 7.77 -13.95
N SER A 252 -7.73 8.05 -15.24
CA SER A 252 -7.09 9.20 -15.90
C SER A 252 -7.53 10.51 -15.27
N ARG A 253 -8.83 10.66 -14.94
CA ARG A 253 -9.36 11.82 -14.21
C ARG A 253 -8.80 11.93 -12.79
N GLN A 254 -8.58 10.82 -12.10
CA GLN A 254 -7.98 10.82 -10.77
C GLN A 254 -6.53 11.35 -10.77
N PHE A 255 -5.75 11.10 -11.82
CA PHE A 255 -4.35 11.59 -11.88
C PHE A 255 -4.20 12.94 -12.60
N ASN A 256 -5.09 13.27 -13.53
CA ASN A 256 -4.99 14.50 -14.31
C ASN A 256 -5.87 15.65 -13.80
N ASN A 257 -7.03 15.35 -13.18
CA ASN A 257 -8.02 16.37 -12.78
C ASN A 257 -8.22 16.44 -11.26
N SER A 258 -7.35 15.80 -10.47
CA SER A 258 -7.41 15.84 -9.01
C SER A 258 -6.28 16.66 -8.41
N CYS A 259 -6.34 16.88 -7.10
CA CYS A 259 -5.28 17.56 -6.34
C CYS A 259 -3.89 16.89 -6.48
N ALA A 260 -3.83 15.63 -6.91
CA ALA A 260 -2.58 14.92 -7.20
C ALA A 260 -1.71 15.62 -8.27
N GLN A 261 -2.32 16.38 -9.19
CA GLN A 261 -1.58 17.10 -10.24
C GLN A 261 -0.59 18.13 -9.67
N ALA A 262 -0.84 18.65 -8.46
CA ALA A 262 0.06 19.56 -7.77
C ALA A 262 1.49 19.00 -7.63
N TYR A 263 1.64 17.68 -7.52
CA TYR A 263 2.94 17.03 -7.41
C TYR A 263 3.71 17.00 -8.73
N TRP A 264 3.04 16.70 -9.85
CA TRP A 264 3.70 16.69 -11.17
C TRP A 264 4.01 18.11 -11.68
N ASN A 265 3.22 19.10 -11.29
CA ASN A 265 3.42 20.49 -11.70
C ASN A 265 4.54 21.19 -10.90
N ASN A 266 4.80 20.77 -9.66
CA ASN A 266 5.79 21.40 -8.80
C ASN A 266 7.06 20.55 -8.65
N LYS A 267 7.99 20.69 -9.62
CA LYS A 267 9.27 19.97 -9.62
C LYS A 267 10.15 20.29 -8.41
N GLY A 268 10.11 21.54 -7.91
CA GLY A 268 10.89 21.96 -6.73
C GLY A 268 10.43 21.27 -5.44
N LEU A 269 9.11 21.14 -5.26
CA LEU A 269 8.52 20.37 -4.16
C LEU A 269 8.94 18.89 -4.23
N MET A 270 8.85 18.27 -5.41
CA MET A 270 9.23 16.86 -5.57
C MET A 270 10.73 16.64 -5.36
N ALA A 271 11.59 17.52 -5.85
CA ALA A 271 13.04 17.45 -5.60
C ALA A 271 13.36 17.57 -4.10
N THR A 272 12.72 18.52 -3.40
CA THR A 272 12.92 18.72 -1.96
C THR A 272 12.44 17.50 -1.17
N THR A 273 11.28 16.93 -1.50
CA THR A 273 10.75 15.75 -0.80
C THR A 273 11.56 14.50 -1.06
N ILE A 274 12.10 14.31 -2.28
CA ILE A 274 13.05 13.25 -2.61
C ILE A 274 14.35 13.41 -1.80
N LEU A 275 14.91 14.62 -1.73
CA LEU A 275 16.12 14.90 -0.94
C LEU A 275 15.89 14.59 0.54
N LEU A 276 14.77 15.04 1.12
CA LEU A 276 14.41 14.71 2.50
C LEU A 276 14.29 13.20 2.70
N SER A 277 13.72 12.46 1.74
CA SER A 277 13.67 11.00 1.79
C SER A 277 15.05 10.35 1.72
N VAL A 278 15.99 10.89 0.94
CA VAL A 278 17.39 10.39 0.92
C VAL A 278 18.05 10.60 2.28
N ILE A 279 17.91 11.79 2.86
CA ILE A 279 18.41 12.09 4.21
C ILE A 279 17.81 11.12 5.22
N MET A 280 16.49 10.85 5.14
CA MET A 280 15.85 9.86 5.99
C MET A 280 16.47 8.46 5.85
N GLN A 281 16.73 8.00 4.62
CA GLN A 281 17.39 6.69 4.42
C GLN A 281 18.77 6.64 5.07
N VAL A 282 19.56 7.71 4.94
CA VAL A 282 20.87 7.83 5.60
C VAL A 282 20.71 7.79 7.12
N VAL A 283 19.77 8.55 7.70
CA VAL A 283 19.51 8.52 9.15
C VAL A 283 19.15 7.12 9.63
N ILE A 284 18.30 6.39 8.89
CA ILE A 284 17.94 5.03 9.28
C ILE A 284 19.14 4.08 9.15
N VAL A 285 19.99 4.22 8.13
CA VAL A 285 21.26 3.48 8.04
C VAL A 285 22.14 3.78 9.26
N VAL A 286 22.23 5.02 9.70
CA VAL A 286 22.99 5.38 10.91
C VAL A 286 22.38 4.74 12.17
N CYS A 287 21.05 4.64 12.29
CA CYS A 287 20.42 3.85 13.36
C CYS A 287 20.87 2.38 13.32
N HIS A 288 20.97 1.78 12.14
CA HIS A 288 21.41 0.40 11.96
C HIS A 288 22.90 0.23 12.34
N VAL A 289 23.74 1.18 11.94
CA VAL A 289 25.15 1.23 12.37
C VAL A 289 25.26 1.33 13.87
N ALA A 290 24.48 2.22 14.51
CA ALA A 290 24.48 2.37 15.97
C ALA A 290 24.08 1.07 16.68
N ILE A 291 23.11 0.31 16.19
CA ILE A 291 22.80 -1.02 16.75
C ILE A 291 23.96 -1.99 16.56
N GLY A 292 24.61 -1.99 15.38
CA GLY A 292 25.80 -2.79 15.13
C GLY A 292 26.93 -2.51 16.13
N MET A 293 27.24 -1.23 16.33
CA MET A 293 28.24 -0.77 17.30
C MET A 293 27.83 -1.12 18.74
N ALA A 294 26.53 -1.04 19.07
CA ALA A 294 26.02 -1.44 20.38
C ALA A 294 26.30 -2.91 20.69
N LEU A 295 26.27 -3.77 19.67
CA LEU A 295 26.54 -5.21 19.78
C LEU A 295 28.01 -5.57 19.53
N GLY A 296 28.90 -4.58 19.41
CA GLY A 296 30.33 -4.82 19.18
C GLY A 296 30.68 -5.33 17.78
N LEU A 297 29.78 -5.17 16.79
CA LEU A 297 29.96 -5.62 15.41
C LEU A 297 30.83 -4.66 14.58
N ASN A 298 31.97 -4.27 15.13
CA ASN A 298 32.88 -3.27 14.54
C ASN A 298 33.57 -3.78 13.26
N GLN A 299 33.57 -5.10 13.04
CA GLN A 299 34.13 -5.74 11.84
C GLN A 299 33.29 -5.51 10.58
N ILE A 300 32.01 -5.12 10.73
CA ILE A 300 31.13 -4.90 9.58
C ILE A 300 31.44 -3.52 8.99
N PRO A 301 31.90 -3.43 7.74
CA PRO A 301 32.23 -2.15 7.15
C PRO A 301 30.97 -1.32 6.90
N LEU A 302 31.09 0.01 7.03
CA LEU A 302 29.98 0.94 6.90
C LEU A 302 29.17 0.74 5.61
N TRP A 303 29.85 0.53 4.48
CA TRP A 303 29.20 0.31 3.17
C TRP A 303 28.23 -0.88 3.19
N TYR A 304 28.48 -1.90 4.03
CA TYR A 304 27.62 -3.07 4.11
C TYR A 304 26.21 -2.68 4.59
N TYR A 305 26.12 -1.76 5.55
CA TYR A 305 24.85 -1.20 6.04
C TYR A 305 24.03 -0.51 4.95
N PHE A 306 24.69 0.14 3.99
CA PHE A 306 24.03 0.77 2.85
C PHE A 306 23.49 -0.24 1.82
N VAL A 307 23.93 -1.49 1.85
CA VAL A 307 23.43 -2.55 0.97
C VAL A 307 22.35 -3.39 1.67
N PHE A 308 22.66 -3.88 2.88
CA PHE A 308 21.78 -4.84 3.53
C PHE A 308 20.50 -4.18 4.04
N TYR A 309 20.56 -3.02 4.72
CA TYR A 309 19.36 -2.44 5.32
C TYR A 309 18.29 -2.12 4.27
N PRO A 310 18.60 -1.40 3.17
CA PRO A 310 17.61 -1.11 2.14
C PRO A 310 17.05 -2.38 1.51
N SER A 311 17.89 -3.40 1.30
CA SER A 311 17.46 -4.70 0.77
C SER A 311 16.47 -5.39 1.72
N VAL A 312 16.77 -5.43 3.02
CA VAL A 312 15.88 -5.98 4.05
C VAL A 312 14.57 -5.18 4.13
N ALA A 313 14.64 -3.86 4.04
CA ALA A 313 13.46 -2.99 4.06
C ALA A 313 12.57 -3.19 2.82
N VAL A 314 13.15 -3.37 1.64
CA VAL A 314 12.39 -3.72 0.41
C VAL A 314 11.71 -5.09 0.58
N LEU A 315 12.41 -6.09 1.10
CA LEU A 315 11.81 -7.40 1.41
C LEU A 315 10.65 -7.28 2.40
N GLY A 316 10.83 -6.52 3.48
CA GLY A 316 9.78 -6.24 4.46
C GLY A 316 8.57 -5.50 3.85
N PHE A 317 8.79 -4.67 2.85
CA PHE A 317 7.71 -3.95 2.14
C PHE A 317 6.94 -4.85 1.17
N ILE A 318 7.64 -5.64 0.34
CA ILE A 318 7.01 -6.49 -0.67
C ILE A 318 6.24 -7.64 -0.02
N THR A 319 6.72 -8.11 1.13
CA THR A 319 6.18 -9.32 1.74
C THR A 319 4.90 -9.05 2.53
N PRO A 320 3.83 -9.85 2.32
CA PRO A 320 2.56 -9.67 3.00
C PRO A 320 2.61 -10.19 4.44
N SER A 321 3.33 -9.50 5.32
CA SER A 321 3.49 -9.82 6.75
C SER A 321 2.98 -8.69 7.65
N PHE A 322 2.84 -8.96 8.95
CA PHE A 322 2.54 -7.93 9.96
C PHE A 322 3.79 -7.09 10.20
N ASN A 323 3.87 -5.92 9.55
CA ASN A 323 4.99 -4.98 9.70
C ASN A 323 6.39 -5.59 9.38
N GLY A 324 6.45 -6.64 8.55
CA GLY A 324 7.71 -7.33 8.25
C GLY A 324 8.16 -8.36 9.28
N ILE A 325 7.42 -8.57 10.38
CA ILE A 325 7.82 -9.47 11.47
C ILE A 325 7.94 -10.91 10.94
N GLY A 326 9.03 -11.58 11.31
CA GLY A 326 9.48 -12.87 10.80
C GLY A 326 10.44 -12.72 9.63
N ILE A 327 10.05 -11.98 8.59
CA ILE A 327 10.83 -11.89 7.35
C ILE A 327 12.01 -10.95 7.51
N ARG A 328 11.82 -9.82 8.20
CA ARG A 328 12.90 -8.87 8.46
C ARG A 328 13.94 -9.49 9.36
N GLU A 329 13.53 -10.19 10.41
CA GLU A 329 14.41 -10.85 11.34
C GLU A 329 15.21 -11.95 10.64
N TRP A 330 14.55 -12.73 9.78
CA TRP A 330 15.22 -13.70 8.93
C TRP A 330 16.21 -13.04 7.97
N ALA A 331 15.80 -11.97 7.29
CA ALA A 331 16.66 -11.28 6.34
C ALA A 331 17.87 -10.64 7.03
N TYR A 332 17.68 -9.93 8.16
CA TYR A 332 18.79 -9.40 8.96
C TYR A 332 19.76 -10.51 9.37
N THR A 333 19.24 -11.65 9.84
CA THR A 333 20.07 -12.80 10.24
C THR A 333 20.85 -13.37 9.04
N TYR A 334 20.19 -13.52 7.89
CA TYR A 334 20.79 -14.01 6.65
C TYR A 334 21.92 -13.10 6.16
N PHE A 335 21.70 -11.79 6.08
CA PHE A 335 22.74 -10.84 5.63
C PHE A 335 23.91 -10.80 6.63
N LEU A 336 23.63 -10.69 7.94
CA LEU A 336 24.71 -10.59 8.93
C LEU A 336 25.56 -11.87 8.99
N THR A 337 24.94 -13.06 8.84
CA THR A 337 25.69 -14.32 8.76
C THR A 337 26.52 -14.44 7.49
N MET A 338 26.05 -13.90 6.35
CA MET A 338 26.89 -13.77 5.14
C MET A 338 28.09 -12.83 5.36
N ALA A 339 27.98 -11.86 6.26
CA ALA A 339 29.09 -11.01 6.67
C ALA A 339 30.02 -11.65 7.73
N GLY A 340 29.80 -12.92 8.09
CA GLY A 340 30.60 -13.66 9.06
C GLY A 340 30.20 -13.44 10.53
N VAL A 341 29.06 -12.80 10.79
CA VAL A 341 28.51 -12.66 12.15
C VAL A 341 27.86 -13.98 12.57
N ASP A 342 28.05 -14.40 13.82
CA ASP A 342 27.37 -15.60 14.32
C ASP A 342 25.85 -15.39 14.46
N ASN A 343 25.10 -16.51 14.46
CA ASN A 343 23.64 -16.48 14.53
C ASN A 343 23.09 -15.79 15.78
N ALA A 344 23.80 -15.81 16.91
CA ALA A 344 23.31 -15.20 18.15
C ALA A 344 23.35 -13.67 18.04
N HIS A 345 24.48 -13.08 17.63
CA HIS A 345 24.58 -11.64 17.41
C HIS A 345 23.65 -11.16 16.29
N ALA A 346 23.54 -11.94 15.21
CA ALA A 346 22.69 -11.60 14.06
C ALA A 346 21.19 -11.57 14.44
N LEU A 347 20.74 -12.52 15.26
CA LEU A 347 19.37 -12.50 15.79
C LEU A 347 19.18 -11.38 16.81
N THR A 348 20.12 -11.18 17.74
CA THR A 348 20.03 -10.09 18.72
C THR A 348 19.92 -8.75 18.02
N TYR A 349 20.68 -8.53 16.94
CA TYR A 349 20.55 -7.35 16.09
C TYR A 349 19.13 -7.17 15.56
N ALA A 350 18.54 -8.22 15.00
CA ALA A 350 17.19 -8.20 14.47
C ALA A 350 16.15 -7.88 15.56
N ILE A 351 16.27 -8.51 16.73
CA ILE A 351 15.40 -8.28 17.89
C ILE A 351 15.57 -6.86 18.44
N MET A 352 16.79 -6.31 18.49
CA MET A 352 17.05 -4.94 18.93
C MET A 352 16.37 -3.93 18.01
N TRP A 353 16.45 -4.14 16.70
CA TRP A 353 15.76 -3.29 15.74
C TRP A 353 14.23 -3.39 15.88
N LEU A 354 13.69 -4.60 16.07
CA LEU A 354 12.26 -4.79 16.37
C LEU A 354 11.86 -4.08 17.68
N GLY A 355 12.66 -4.20 18.74
CA GLY A 355 12.44 -3.55 20.02
C GLY A 355 12.46 -2.03 19.91
N LEU A 356 13.42 -1.46 19.19
CA LEU A 356 13.53 -0.02 18.95
C LEU A 356 12.31 0.54 18.20
N THR A 357 11.89 -0.15 17.13
CA THR A 357 10.71 0.26 16.35
C THR A 357 9.42 0.10 17.15
N THR A 358 9.29 -0.97 17.95
CA THR A 358 8.16 -1.19 18.86
C THR A 358 8.09 -0.12 19.94
N LEU A 359 9.22 0.21 20.59
CA LEU A 359 9.28 1.27 21.60
C LEU A 359 8.82 2.61 21.03
N SER A 360 9.28 2.94 19.82
CA SER A 360 8.88 4.16 19.12
C SER A 360 7.39 4.15 18.74
N SER A 361 6.83 3.00 18.37
CA SER A 361 5.39 2.83 18.17
C SER A 361 4.60 2.98 19.47
N LEU A 362 5.11 2.52 20.61
CA LEU A 362 4.48 2.68 21.92
C LEU A 362 4.46 4.14 22.38
N VAL A 363 5.52 4.92 22.08
CA VAL A 363 5.49 6.39 22.25
C VAL A 363 4.31 6.99 21.47
N GLY A 364 4.02 6.47 20.28
CA GLY A 364 2.83 6.86 19.53
C GLY A 364 1.50 6.49 20.18
N GLY A 365 1.44 5.37 20.90
CA GLY A 365 0.30 5.00 21.74
C GLY A 365 0.09 5.97 22.90
N LEU A 366 1.18 6.41 23.55
CA LEU A 366 1.11 7.45 24.58
C LEU A 366 0.63 8.78 24.00
N VAL A 367 1.15 9.19 22.84
CA VAL A 367 0.68 10.38 22.13
C VAL A 367 -0.82 10.24 21.82
N TYR A 368 -1.28 9.09 21.34
CA TYR A 368 -2.70 8.81 21.07
C TYR A 368 -3.59 8.97 22.30
N LEU A 369 -3.16 8.46 23.47
CA LEU A 369 -3.92 8.52 24.72
C LEU A 369 -3.94 9.93 25.33
N LEU A 370 -2.80 10.63 25.29
CA LEU A 370 -2.64 11.96 25.89
C LEU A 370 -3.14 13.09 24.97
N GLY A 371 -3.15 12.85 23.67
CA GLY A 371 -3.64 13.82 22.71
C GLY A 371 -5.15 13.97 22.80
N HIS A 372 -5.63 15.22 22.77
CA HIS A 372 -7.05 15.52 22.55
C HIS A 372 -7.45 15.22 21.09
N PHE A 373 -7.40 13.95 20.68
CA PHE A 373 -7.97 13.49 19.41
C PHE A 373 -9.50 13.41 19.51
N GLN A 374 -10.13 14.51 19.95
CA GLN A 374 -11.57 14.65 20.21
C GLN A 374 -12.38 14.05 19.07
N LYS A 375 -13.27 13.09 19.34
CA LYS A 375 -14.24 12.60 18.34
C LYS A 375 -14.91 13.81 17.67
N PRO A 376 -15.21 13.76 16.36
CA PRO A 376 -16.04 14.79 15.74
C PRO A 376 -17.27 14.99 16.63
N ARG A 377 -17.59 16.23 17.00
CA ARG A 377 -18.95 16.52 17.45
C ARG A 377 -19.84 16.05 16.31
N GLU A 378 -20.79 15.17 16.62
CA GLU A 378 -21.95 15.00 15.75
C GLU A 378 -22.56 16.39 15.67
N GLU A 379 -22.27 17.12 14.58
CA GLU A 379 -23.12 18.24 14.21
C GLU A 379 -24.50 17.63 14.07
N GLY A 380 -25.43 18.14 14.88
CA GLY A 380 -26.73 17.56 15.11
C GLY A 380 -27.38 17.14 13.80
N SER A 381 -28.09 16.02 13.87
CA SER A 381 -29.20 15.70 12.99
C SER A 381 -29.77 16.97 12.38
N PHE A 382 -29.71 17.06 11.05
CA PHE A 382 -30.61 17.93 10.30
C PHE A 382 -32.02 17.70 10.87
N GLU A 383 -32.48 18.62 11.72
CA GLU A 383 -33.90 18.73 12.01
C GLU A 383 -34.54 19.06 10.67
N SER A 384 -35.26 18.08 10.16
CA SER A 384 -36.25 18.25 9.12
C SER A 384 -37.35 19.16 9.67
N GLU A 385 -37.13 20.47 9.67
CA GLU A 385 -38.22 21.43 9.59
C GLU A 385 -38.76 21.38 8.15
N THR A 386 -39.54 20.34 7.89
CA THR A 386 -40.42 20.27 6.73
C THR A 386 -41.75 19.69 7.18
N GLU A 387 -42.39 20.36 8.14
CA GLU A 387 -43.83 20.28 8.31
C GLU A 387 -44.35 21.46 9.13
N VAL A 388 -45.57 21.87 8.81
CA VAL A 388 -46.36 22.99 9.37
C VAL A 388 -46.15 24.37 8.71
N GLY A 389 -46.81 24.52 7.55
CA GLY A 389 -47.06 25.80 6.91
C GLY A 389 -48.07 25.77 5.76
N PHE A 390 -48.99 24.81 5.74
CA PHE A 390 -50.19 24.85 4.89
C PHE A 390 -51.41 24.83 5.81
N MET A 391 -51.79 26.01 6.29
CA MET A 391 -53.15 26.40 6.68
C MET A 391 -53.11 27.87 7.12
N GLN A 392 -53.29 28.78 6.17
CA GLN A 392 -54.26 29.89 6.22
C GLN A 392 -54.30 30.64 4.90
#